data_AF-A0A958UZI7-F1
#
_entry.id   AF-A0A958UZI7-F1
#
_cell.length_a   1.000
_cell.length_b   1.000
_cell.length_c   1.000
_cell.angle_alpha   90.00
_cell.angle_beta   90.00
_cell.angle_gamma   90.00
#
_symmetry.space_group_name_H-M   'P 1'
#
loop_
_entity.id
_entity.type
_entity.pdbx_description
1 polymer ?
#
loop_
_entity_poly.entity_id
_entity_poly.type
_entity_poly.pdbx_seq_one_letter_code
_entity_poly.pdbx_strand_id
1 'polypeptide(L)'
;MLPYKSEILSTLIGVAILVVITQLIRKIVGKFAISRSLDPNRKKIILNIFYGVIYLLLAIMIAIIWGVDMKEFTVFISSILAVLGVGFFAQWSILSNLTASVILFFYHPFRIGHRIRVIDKDYNWVGEITDITGFFVFMKTDDGQYISLPTSMVLQKGIEMLDEEEAQ
;
A
#
# COMPACT_ATOMS: atom_id res chain seq x y z
N MET A 1 48.06 -10.46 -0.97
CA MET A 1 46.84 -9.65 -0.89
C MET A 1 45.80 -10.45 -0.11
N LEU A 2 45.06 -9.86 0.83
CA LEU A 2 44.01 -10.59 1.55
C LEU A 2 42.98 -11.11 0.54
N PRO A 3 42.66 -12.41 0.51
CA PRO A 3 41.54 -12.90 -0.27
C PRO A 3 40.25 -12.21 0.24
N TYR A 4 39.35 -11.83 -0.67
CA TYR A 4 38.05 -11.20 -0.38
C TYR A 4 38.06 -9.75 0.15
N LYS A 5 39.15 -8.99 -0.02
CA LYS A 5 39.23 -7.59 0.46
C LYS A 5 38.11 -6.70 -0.11
N SER A 6 37.75 -6.88 -1.38
CA SER A 6 36.70 -6.11 -2.06
C SER A 6 35.30 -6.41 -1.53
N GLU A 7 35.03 -7.68 -1.24
CA GLU A 7 33.75 -8.23 -0.80
C GLU A 7 33.50 -7.79 0.65
N ILE A 8 34.52 -7.86 1.50
CA ILE A 8 34.46 -7.37 2.88
C ILE A 8 34.21 -5.86 2.89
N LEU A 9 34.95 -5.09 2.09
CA LEU A 9 34.78 -3.64 2.00
C LEU A 9 33.37 -3.26 1.51
N SER A 10 32.88 -3.94 0.46
CA SER A 10 31.55 -3.70 -0.10
C SER A 10 30.45 -4.04 0.90
N THR A 11 30.61 -5.14 1.64
CA THR A 11 29.68 -5.54 2.71
C THR A 11 29.65 -4.49 3.83
N LEU A 12 30.81 -4.01 4.28
CA LEU A 12 30.92 -2.99 5.32
C LEU A 12 30.24 -1.68 4.89
N ILE A 13 30.50 -1.22 3.66
CA ILE A 13 29.88 -0.01 3.12
C ILE A 13 28.36 -0.20 3.02
N GLY A 14 27.90 -1.33 2.47
CA GLY A 14 26.48 -1.63 2.33
C GLY A 14 25.74 -1.68 3.68
N VAL A 15 26.33 -2.33 4.69
CA VAL A 15 25.79 -2.37 6.05
C VAL A 15 25.76 -0.96 6.66
N ALA A 16 26.81 -0.17 6.49
CA ALA A 16 26.83 1.21 6.99
C ALA A 16 25.71 2.06 6.36
N ILE A 17 25.48 1.93 5.05
CA ILE A 17 24.38 2.59 4.35
C ILE A 17 23.02 2.15 4.92
N LEU A 18 22.81 0.84 5.09
CA LEU A 18 21.55 0.32 5.63
C LEU A 18 21.30 0.77 7.08
N VAL A 19 22.34 0.88 7.90
CA VAL A 19 22.24 1.42 9.27
C VAL A 19 21.82 2.89 9.22
N VAL A 20 22.42 3.70 8.34
CA VAL A 20 22.04 5.10 8.15
C VAL A 20 20.57 5.22 7.72
N ILE A 21 20.15 4.40 6.75
CA ILE A 21 18.75 4.33 6.29
C ILE A 21 17.81 3.95 7.44
N THR A 22 18.18 2.96 8.26
CA THR A 22 17.38 2.53 9.41
C THR A 22 17.19 3.65 10.42
N GLN A 23 18.24 4.42 10.70
CA GLN A 23 18.17 5.57 11.60
C GLN A 23 17.31 6.70 11.03
N LEU A 24 17.40 6.96 9.72
CA LEU A 24 16.54 7.93 9.03
C LEU A 24 15.07 7.51 9.11
N ILE A 25 14.74 6.25 8.80
CA ILE A 25 13.39 5.71 8.91
C ILE A 25 12.85 5.88 10.33
N ARG A 26 13.63 5.48 11.35
CA ARG A 26 13.22 5.62 12.76
C ARG A 26 12.93 7.06 13.13
N LYS A 27 13.74 8.01 12.66
CA LYS A 27 13.54 9.45 12.89
C LYS A 27 12.30 9.98 12.19
N ILE A 28 12.09 9.60 10.92
CA ILE A 28 10.92 10.02 10.12
C ILE A 28 9.63 9.49 10.75
N VAL A 29 9.57 8.17 11.00
CA VAL A 29 8.41 7.52 11.62
C VAL A 29 8.16 8.06 13.03
N GLY A 30 9.22 8.35 13.79
CA GLY A 30 9.13 8.98 15.10
C GLY A 30 8.48 10.37 15.06
N LYS A 31 8.93 11.24 14.14
CA LYS A 31 8.35 12.57 13.95
C LYS A 31 6.89 12.51 13.50
N PHE A 32 6.58 11.64 12.53
CA PHE A 32 5.22 11.45 12.03
C PHE A 32 4.27 10.93 13.11
N ALA A 33 4.73 9.98 13.93
CA ALA A 33 3.93 9.43 15.02
C ALA A 33 3.54 10.48 16.06
N ILE A 34 4.45 11.39 16.40
CA ILE A 34 4.16 12.51 17.33
C ILE A 34 3.20 13.50 16.68
N SER A 35 3.44 13.89 15.41
CA SER A 35 2.61 14.87 14.70
C SER A 35 1.16 14.42 14.48
N ARG A 36 0.92 13.10 14.37
CA ARG A 36 -0.41 12.53 14.10
C ARG A 36 -1.02 11.85 15.33
N SER A 37 -0.41 12.01 16.51
CA SER A 37 -0.83 11.32 17.75
C SER A 37 -1.06 9.83 17.54
N LEU A 38 -0.17 9.17 16.78
CA LEU A 38 -0.32 7.76 16.44
C LEU A 38 -0.14 6.90 17.69
N ASP A 39 -1.02 5.91 17.83
CA ASP A 39 -0.91 4.89 18.86
C ASP A 39 0.48 4.20 18.81
N PRO A 40 1.12 3.97 19.98
CA PRO A 40 2.43 3.32 20.04
C PRO A 40 2.50 1.96 19.31
N ASN A 41 1.42 1.18 19.30
CA ASN A 41 1.34 -0.09 18.58
C ASN A 41 1.36 0.12 17.07
N ARG A 42 0.66 1.14 16.55
CA ARG A 42 0.69 1.48 15.12
C ARG A 42 2.10 1.89 14.69
N LYS A 43 2.79 2.71 15.50
CA LYS A 43 4.19 3.06 15.27
C LYS A 43 5.10 1.82 15.22
N LYS A 44 4.91 0.88 16.16
CA LYS A 44 5.68 -0.38 16.21
C LYS A 44 5.45 -1.23 14.96
N ILE A 45 4.20 -1.38 14.53
CA ILE A 45 3.85 -2.14 13.31
C ILE A 45 4.54 -1.52 12.09
N ILE A 46 4.47 -0.20 11.93
CA ILE A 46 5.12 0.52 10.82
C ILE A 46 6.63 0.25 10.81
N LEU A 47 7.31 0.39 11.96
CA LEU A 47 8.75 0.13 12.05
C LEU A 47 9.10 -1.33 11.75
N ASN A 48 8.31 -2.28 12.23
CA ASN A 48 8.54 -3.70 11.98
C ASN A 48 8.45 -4.03 10.47
N ILE A 49 7.51 -3.42 9.75
CA ILE A 49 7.41 -3.58 8.29
C ILE A 49 8.68 -3.06 7.61
N PHE A 50 9.15 -1.87 7.97
CA PHE A 50 10.39 -1.31 7.40
C PHE A 50 11.62 -2.17 7.74
N TYR A 51 11.72 -2.67 8.97
CA TYR A 51 12.82 -3.57 9.34
C TYR A 51 12.78 -4.87 8.54
N GLY A 52 11.60 -5.45 8.29
CA GLY A 52 11.45 -6.61 7.41
C GLY A 52 12.01 -6.36 6.01
N VAL A 53 11.69 -5.19 5.41
CA VAL A 53 12.22 -4.80 4.10
C VAL A 53 13.75 -4.60 4.14
N ILE A 54 14.27 -3.94 5.17
CA ILE A 54 15.72 -3.72 5.33
C ILE A 54 16.47 -5.05 5.46
N TYR A 55 15.95 -6.00 6.25
CA TYR A 55 16.56 -7.32 6.39
C TYR A 55 16.52 -8.12 5.09
N LEU A 56 15.45 -8.00 4.31
CA LEU A 56 15.36 -8.61 2.99
C LEU A 56 16.42 -8.03 2.04
N LEU A 57 16.56 -6.71 1.99
CA LEU A 57 17.57 -6.03 1.18
C LEU A 57 19.00 -6.40 1.61
N LEU A 58 19.25 -6.51 2.91
CA LEU A 58 20.52 -6.96 3.46
C LEU A 58 20.84 -8.39 2.99
N ALA A 59 19.89 -9.31 3.06
CA ALA A 59 20.07 -10.69 2.62
C ALA A 59 20.39 -10.77 1.12
N ILE A 60 19.66 -10.03 0.28
CA ILE A 60 19.91 -9.95 -1.16
C ILE A 60 21.30 -9.38 -1.45
N MET A 61 21.67 -8.28 -0.78
CA MET A 61 22.97 -7.64 -0.94
C MET A 61 24.12 -8.59 -0.58
N ILE A 62 24.02 -9.32 0.54
CA ILE A 62 25.01 -10.31 0.94
C ILE A 62 25.12 -11.42 -0.10
N ALA A 63 24.00 -11.96 -0.59
CA ALA A 63 24.00 -13.01 -1.60
C ALA A 63 24.74 -12.58 -2.89
N ILE A 64 24.53 -11.33 -3.33
CA ILE A 64 25.18 -10.78 -4.52
C ILE A 64 26.69 -10.56 -4.29
N ILE A 65 27.08 -9.93 -3.18
CA ILE A 65 28.48 -9.60 -2.89
C ILE A 65 29.34 -10.86 -2.76
N TRP A 66 28.79 -11.92 -2.15
CA TRP A 66 29.50 -13.17 -1.91
C TRP A 66 29.39 -14.16 -3.08
N GLY A 67 28.87 -13.70 -4.22
CA GLY A 67 28.93 -14.43 -5.48
C GLY A 67 28.08 -15.69 -5.51
N VAL A 68 26.93 -15.70 -4.83
CA VAL A 68 25.91 -16.75 -5.02
C VAL A 68 25.63 -16.88 -6.52
N ASP A 69 25.61 -18.11 -7.04
CA ASP A 69 25.39 -18.35 -8.46
C ASP A 69 24.09 -17.67 -8.90
N MET A 70 24.18 -16.80 -9.91
CA MET A 70 23.04 -16.03 -10.41
C MET A 70 21.89 -16.92 -10.89
N LYS A 71 22.19 -18.16 -11.35
CA LYS A 71 21.16 -19.15 -11.68
C LYS A 71 20.42 -19.61 -10.44
N GLU A 72 21.13 -20.02 -9.40
CA GLU A 72 20.54 -20.45 -8.13
C GLU A 72 19.78 -19.30 -7.46
N PHE A 73 20.34 -18.09 -7.48
CA PHE A 73 19.69 -16.89 -6.97
C PHE A 73 18.40 -16.58 -7.73
N THR A 74 18.40 -16.68 -9.07
CA THR A 74 17.19 -16.44 -9.88
C THR A 74 16.11 -17.48 -9.59
N VAL A 75 16.48 -18.76 -9.43
CA VAL A 75 15.54 -19.84 -9.05
C VAL A 75 14.97 -19.62 -7.65
N PHE A 76 15.79 -19.16 -6.71
CA PHE A 76 15.33 -18.81 -5.36
C PHE A 76 14.35 -17.64 -5.37
N ILE A 77 14.68 -16.54 -6.07
CA ILE A 77 13.80 -15.37 -6.19
C ILE A 77 12.51 -15.73 -6.92
N SER A 78 12.56 -16.51 -7.99
CA SER A 78 11.35 -16.93 -8.71
C SER A 78 10.43 -17.79 -7.83
N SER A 79 10.99 -18.65 -6.98
CA SER A 79 10.23 -19.44 -6.00
C SER A 79 9.52 -18.56 -4.97
N ILE A 80 10.21 -17.54 -4.43
CA ILE A 80 9.59 -16.56 -3.52
C ILE A 80 8.48 -15.79 -4.25
N LEU A 81 8.75 -15.30 -5.46
CA LEU A 81 7.77 -14.57 -6.25
C LEU A 81 6.54 -15.43 -6.56
N ALA A 82 6.71 -16.73 -6.81
CA ALA A 82 5.59 -17.65 -7.00
C ALA A 82 4.73 -17.75 -5.73
N VAL A 83 5.34 -17.93 -4.55
CA VAL A 83 4.61 -17.98 -3.26
C VAL A 83 3.92 -16.65 -2.96
N LEU A 84 4.60 -15.52 -3.17
CA LEU A 84 4.01 -14.19 -2.99
C LEU A 84 2.85 -13.97 -3.97
N GLY A 85 2.98 -14.41 -5.22
CA GLY A 85 1.92 -14.36 -6.22
C GLY A 85 0.68 -15.12 -5.78
N VAL A 86 0.84 -16.34 -5.27
CA VAL A 86 -0.26 -17.14 -4.69
C VAL A 86 -0.85 -16.44 -3.47
N GLY A 87 -0.02 -15.85 -2.60
CA GLY A 87 -0.48 -15.09 -1.43
C GLY A 87 -1.31 -13.86 -1.81
N PHE A 88 -0.88 -13.10 -2.81
CA PHE A 88 -1.65 -11.97 -3.33
C PHE A 88 -2.95 -12.39 -4.01
N PHE A 89 -2.94 -13.53 -4.71
CA PHE A 89 -4.16 -14.11 -5.28
C PHE A 89 -5.14 -14.50 -4.16
N ALA A 90 -4.67 -15.15 -3.10
CA ALA A 90 -5.50 -15.44 -1.92
C ALA A 90 -6.05 -14.15 -1.28
N GLN A 91 -5.25 -13.07 -1.29
CA GLN A 91 -5.61 -11.76 -0.74
C GLN A 91 -6.18 -10.79 -1.80
N TRP A 92 -6.84 -11.31 -2.83
CA TRP A 92 -7.34 -10.56 -3.99
C TRP A 92 -8.06 -9.25 -3.63
N SER A 93 -8.85 -9.26 -2.55
CA SER A 93 -9.62 -8.09 -2.10
C SER A 93 -8.74 -6.87 -1.82
N ILE A 94 -7.54 -7.04 -1.24
CA ILE A 94 -6.64 -5.92 -0.96
C ILE A 94 -6.14 -5.30 -2.27
N LEU A 95 -5.72 -6.14 -3.21
CA LEU A 95 -5.22 -5.68 -4.51
C LEU A 95 -6.33 -5.03 -5.35
N SER A 96 -7.54 -5.59 -5.27
CA SER A 96 -8.72 -5.06 -5.94
C SER A 96 -9.11 -3.67 -5.42
N ASN A 97 -9.15 -3.48 -4.09
CA ASN A 97 -9.43 -2.16 -3.50
C ASN A 97 -8.32 -1.14 -3.80
N LEU A 98 -7.04 -1.54 -3.74
CA LEU A 98 -5.95 -0.61 -4.05
C LEU A 98 -6.05 -0.13 -5.51
N THR A 99 -6.23 -1.05 -6.45
CA THR A 99 -6.41 -0.74 -7.88
C THR A 99 -7.66 0.11 -8.11
N ALA A 100 -8.78 -0.24 -7.46
CA ALA A 100 -10.02 0.51 -7.60
C ALA A 100 -9.89 1.94 -7.06
N SER A 101 -9.18 2.16 -5.96
CA SER A 101 -8.98 3.50 -5.40
C SER A 101 -8.24 4.43 -6.36
N VAL A 102 -7.23 3.92 -7.07
CA VAL A 102 -6.53 4.68 -8.12
C VAL A 102 -7.47 5.03 -9.27
N ILE A 103 -8.27 4.06 -9.73
CA ILE A 103 -9.24 4.28 -10.81
C ILE A 103 -10.30 5.31 -10.39
N LEU A 104 -10.86 5.16 -9.20
CA LEU A 104 -11.86 6.08 -8.66
C LEU A 104 -11.32 7.50 -8.50
N PHE A 105 -10.09 7.64 -8.00
CA PHE A 105 -9.49 8.96 -7.77
C PHE A 105 -9.15 9.70 -9.06
N PHE A 106 -8.62 9.01 -10.07
CA PHE A 106 -8.13 9.66 -11.30
C PHE A 106 -9.10 9.65 -12.47
N TYR A 107 -9.93 8.61 -12.59
CA TYR A 107 -10.70 8.34 -13.81
C TYR A 107 -12.21 8.33 -13.58
N HIS A 108 -12.68 8.15 -12.35
CA HIS A 108 -14.10 8.18 -12.10
C HIS A 108 -14.61 9.64 -12.03
N PRO A 109 -15.75 9.98 -12.64
CA PRO A 109 -16.20 11.37 -12.73
C PRO A 109 -16.69 11.96 -11.39
N PHE A 110 -17.10 11.14 -10.41
CA PHE A 110 -17.49 11.67 -9.10
C PHE A 110 -16.28 12.11 -8.28
N ARG A 111 -16.47 13.10 -7.42
CA ARG A 111 -15.46 13.58 -6.47
C ARG A 111 -16.03 13.72 -5.07
N ILE A 112 -15.16 14.01 -4.11
CA ILE A 112 -15.59 14.38 -2.75
C ILE A 112 -16.51 15.60 -2.85
N GLY A 113 -17.64 15.56 -2.16
CA GLY A 113 -18.71 16.55 -2.21
C GLY A 113 -19.81 16.23 -3.21
N HIS A 114 -19.62 15.26 -4.11
CA HIS A 114 -20.67 14.89 -5.07
C HIS A 114 -21.76 14.03 -4.42
N ARG A 115 -23.00 14.25 -4.81
CA ARG A 115 -24.15 13.42 -4.46
C ARG A 115 -24.33 12.31 -5.48
N ILE A 116 -24.38 11.08 -4.98
CA ILE A 116 -24.50 9.88 -5.80
C ILE A 116 -25.59 8.96 -5.26
N ARG A 117 -26.15 8.15 -6.16
CA ARG A 117 -26.92 6.95 -5.82
C ARG A 117 -26.12 5.71 -6.23
N VAL A 118 -25.92 4.81 -5.28
CA VAL A 118 -25.34 3.49 -5.55
C VAL A 118 -26.45 2.59 -6.08
N ILE A 119 -26.32 2.14 -7.33
CA ILE A 119 -27.29 1.26 -7.98
C ILE A 119 -27.02 -0.17 -7.53
N ASP A 120 -27.83 -0.63 -6.59
CA ASP A 120 -27.87 -2.01 -6.11
C ASP A 120 -29.32 -2.50 -6.01
N LYS A 121 -29.53 -3.83 -6.05
CA LYS A 121 -30.86 -4.42 -5.91
C LYS A 121 -31.28 -4.52 -4.44
N ASP A 122 -30.32 -4.65 -3.54
CA ASP A 122 -30.57 -4.91 -2.12
C ASP A 122 -30.60 -3.61 -1.30
N TYR A 123 -30.00 -2.53 -1.81
CA TYR A 123 -29.86 -1.25 -1.13
C TYR A 123 -29.99 -0.09 -2.12
N ASN A 124 -30.63 1.00 -1.69
CA ASN A 124 -30.75 2.24 -2.46
C ASN A 124 -30.09 3.39 -1.71
N TRP A 125 -28.76 3.33 -1.56
CA TRP A 125 -28.03 4.37 -0.83
C TRP A 125 -27.86 5.61 -1.69
N VAL A 126 -28.45 6.70 -1.22
CA VAL A 126 -28.33 8.04 -1.79
C VAL A 126 -27.68 8.95 -0.77
N GLY A 127 -26.67 9.69 -1.20
CA GLY A 127 -25.96 10.60 -0.31
C GLY A 127 -24.74 11.26 -0.92
N GLU A 128 -24.05 12.05 -0.10
CA GLU A 128 -22.87 12.83 -0.48
C GLU A 128 -21.59 12.08 -0.14
N ILE A 129 -20.62 12.08 -1.05
CA ILE A 129 -19.27 11.53 -0.81
C ILE A 129 -18.51 12.45 0.11
N THR A 130 -18.15 11.95 1.30
CA THR A 130 -17.42 12.71 2.32
C THR A 130 -15.91 12.53 2.25
N ASP A 131 -15.42 11.36 1.83
CA ASP A 131 -13.98 11.08 1.73
C ASP A 131 -13.70 9.89 0.80
N ILE A 132 -12.52 9.86 0.20
CA ILE A 132 -12.01 8.75 -0.62
C ILE A 132 -10.61 8.41 -0.15
N THR A 133 -10.47 7.20 0.42
CA THR A 133 -9.18 6.66 0.89
C THR A 133 -8.69 5.55 -0.04
N GLY A 134 -7.50 5.01 0.24
CA GLY A 134 -6.92 3.91 -0.56
C GLY A 134 -7.65 2.56 -0.47
N PHE A 135 -8.70 2.44 0.34
CA PHE A 135 -9.48 1.21 0.48
C PHE A 135 -10.99 1.44 0.58
N PHE A 136 -11.42 2.63 1.00
CA PHE A 136 -12.82 2.92 1.26
C PHE A 136 -13.25 4.27 0.68
N VAL A 137 -14.46 4.33 0.15
CA VAL A 137 -15.23 5.54 -0.10
C VAL A 137 -16.18 5.73 1.08
N PHE A 138 -16.18 6.91 1.67
CA PHE A 138 -17.09 7.27 2.75
C PHE A 138 -18.18 8.19 2.23
N MET A 139 -19.43 7.84 2.49
CA MET A 139 -20.58 8.68 2.13
C MET A 139 -21.48 8.92 3.33
N LYS A 140 -22.15 10.07 3.34
CA LYS A 140 -23.21 10.39 4.29
C LYS A 140 -24.55 10.30 3.55
N THR A 141 -25.41 9.38 3.95
CA THR A 141 -26.73 9.22 3.32
C THR A 141 -27.69 10.32 3.73
N ASP A 142 -28.74 10.48 2.93
CA ASP A 142 -29.84 11.41 3.23
C ASP A 142 -30.55 11.08 4.55
N ASP A 143 -30.58 9.79 4.93
CA ASP A 143 -31.07 9.30 6.22
C ASP A 143 -30.13 9.63 7.41
N GLY A 144 -29.03 10.33 7.15
CA GLY A 144 -28.04 10.75 8.15
C GLY A 144 -27.05 9.66 8.57
N GLN A 145 -26.97 8.53 7.85
CA GLN A 145 -26.04 7.45 8.16
C GLN A 145 -24.67 7.70 7.51
N TYR A 146 -23.60 7.32 8.21
CA TYR A 146 -22.24 7.33 7.66
C TYR A 146 -21.87 5.92 7.21
N ILE A 147 -21.70 5.74 5.90
CA ILE A 147 -21.44 4.45 5.29
C ILE A 147 -20.03 4.43 4.70
N SER A 148 -19.31 3.35 4.95
CA SER A 148 -18.02 3.05 4.33
C SER A 148 -18.17 1.93 3.31
N LEU A 149 -17.84 2.20 2.05
CA LEU A 149 -17.91 1.25 0.96
C LEU A 149 -16.50 0.88 0.50
N PRO A 150 -16.15 -0.41 0.37
CA PRO A 150 -14.90 -0.81 -0.26
C PRO A 150 -14.81 -0.22 -1.67
N THR A 151 -13.68 0.38 -2.02
CA THR A 151 -13.49 1.02 -3.33
C THR A 151 -13.70 0.04 -4.49
N SER A 152 -13.33 -1.23 -4.31
CA SER A 152 -13.59 -2.27 -5.31
C SER A 152 -15.08 -2.53 -5.53
N MET A 153 -15.89 -2.40 -4.47
CA MET A 153 -17.35 -2.54 -4.55
C MET A 153 -17.93 -1.37 -5.32
N VAL A 154 -17.54 -0.13 -4.96
CA VAL A 154 -18.03 1.08 -5.64
C VAL A 154 -17.76 1.03 -7.14
N LEU A 155 -16.56 0.60 -7.54
CA LEU A 155 -16.19 0.48 -8.96
C LEU A 155 -16.99 -0.60 -9.71
N GLN A 156 -17.48 -1.63 -9.02
CA GLN A 156 -18.25 -2.73 -9.61
C GLN A 156 -19.76 -2.45 -9.65
N LYS A 157 -20.23 -1.38 -9.00
CA LYS A 157 -21.64 -0.99 -8.97
C LYS A 157 -21.89 0.14 -9.95
N GLY A 158 -23.14 0.21 -10.44
CA GLY A 158 -23.58 1.40 -11.17
C GLY A 158 -23.65 2.57 -10.21
N ILE A 159 -23.16 3.73 -10.62
CA ILE A 159 -23.23 4.96 -9.83
C ILE A 159 -23.98 6.01 -10.65
N GLU A 160 -25.13 6.44 -10.15
CA GLU A 160 -25.89 7.55 -10.72
C GLU A 160 -25.43 8.84 -10.02
N MET A 161 -25.03 9.84 -10.80
CA MET A 161 -24.72 11.17 -10.27
C MET A 161 -26.00 11.97 -10.17
N LEU A 162 -26.22 12.57 -9.00
CA LEU A 162 -27.43 13.34 -8.71
C LEU A 162 -27.17 14.84 -8.65
N ASP A 163 -25.90 15.25 -8.74
CA ASP A 163 -25.56 16.67 -8.89
C ASP A 163 -25.89 17.12 -10.30
N GLU A 164 -26.71 18.15 -10.41
CA GLU A 164 -26.92 18.90 -11.64
C GLU A 164 -25.65 19.71 -11.93
N GLU A 165 -24.67 19.10 -12.60
CA GLU A 165 -23.81 19.87 -13.50
C GLU A 165 -24.35 19.73 -14.92
N GLU A 166 -25.00 20.82 -15.33
CA GLU A 166 -25.35 21.20 -16.68
C GLU A 166 -24.30 20.67 -17.68
N ALA A 167 -24.64 19.59 -18.38
CA ALA A 167 -23.98 19.26 -19.62
C ALA A 167 -24.34 20.34 -20.66
N GLN A 168 -23.59 21.44 -20.65
CA GLN A 168 -23.41 22.31 -21.81
C GLN A 168 -22.13 21.92 -22.55
#